data_AF-A0A7D7G2B5-F1
#
_entry.id   AF-A0A7D7G2B5-F1
#
_cell.length_a   1.000
_cell.length_b   1.000
_cell.length_c   1.000
_cell.angle_alpha   90.00
_cell.angle_beta   90.00
_cell.angle_gamma   90.00
#
_symmetry.space_group_name_H-M   'P 1'
#
loop_
_entity.id
_entity.type
_entity.pdbx_description
1 polymer ?
#
loop_
_entity_poly.entity_id
_entity_poly.type
_entity_poly.pdbx_seq_one_letter_code
_entity_poly.pdbx_strand_id
1 'polypeptide(L)'
;MTGITHYIYWSNYTANTYLYGSSIDYIAPDNVVFENELMPSGTRIQTWKSKTHYQADRQALQLPILLASKTYKLQANINTTPSNTLYVRLNFFDRFDECLSFVMLKDLSTSLEFVCPLGTQYYTVELMSAGCVRLEFHYLTISEVSQNKDRLLNIDKNEPYLMVLFTEPRINGLHHIQSHDLKGIKNVLCIENDKDQGHFYLDDKVIKEVSFLIDCAKMDLNSQLIYFAGYGPVSNLAALYYATSIFLDSQAFVTRDFYTVDDYMKKYREYGIQKVLEKDWIDTHLQKRNVTLYGKGSMVSDVFVQPFVDYKSQLAYLHF
;
A
#
# COMPACT_ATOMS: atom_id res chain seq x y z
N MET A 1 -5.96 3.61 -7.61
CA MET A 1 -6.23 2.18 -7.32
C MET A 1 -5.31 1.77 -6.18
N THR A 2 -5.77 1.81 -4.94
CA THR A 2 -4.90 1.66 -3.76
C THR A 2 -5.72 0.91 -2.70
N GLY A 3 -5.71 -0.42 -2.83
CA GLY A 3 -5.99 -1.30 -1.72
C GLY A 3 -4.67 -1.84 -1.21
N ILE A 4 -4.67 -2.27 0.05
CA ILE A 4 -3.51 -2.78 0.79
C ILE A 4 -2.72 -3.73 -0.08
N THR A 5 -1.46 -3.37 -0.37
CA THR A 5 -0.56 -4.17 -1.19
C THR A 5 0.44 -4.90 -0.30
N HIS A 6 0.35 -6.21 -0.28
CA HIS A 6 1.26 -7.07 0.46
C HIS A 6 2.36 -7.60 -0.46
N TYR A 7 3.60 -7.46 -0.02
CA TYR A 7 4.79 -7.99 -0.69
C TYR A 7 5.13 -9.37 -0.11
N ILE A 8 5.38 -10.33 -1.00
CA ILE A 8 5.69 -11.72 -0.65
C ILE A 8 7.10 -11.99 -1.14
N TYR A 9 8.01 -12.24 -0.21
CA TYR A 9 9.43 -12.52 -0.47
C TYR A 9 9.75 -14.00 -0.35
N TRP A 10 10.85 -14.41 -0.97
CA TRP A 10 11.36 -15.77 -0.87
C TRP A 10 12.35 -15.87 0.29
N SER A 11 11.88 -16.36 1.44
CA SER A 11 12.73 -16.57 2.61
C SER A 11 13.73 -17.72 2.41
N ASN A 12 14.85 -17.69 3.12
CA ASN A 12 15.85 -18.77 3.16
C ASN A 12 15.39 -20.10 3.79
N TYR A 13 14.09 -20.26 4.03
CA TYR A 13 13.49 -21.49 4.53
C TYR A 13 13.16 -22.44 3.38
N THR A 14 13.87 -23.57 3.34
CA THR A 14 13.93 -24.45 2.18
C THR A 14 12.87 -25.57 2.17
N ALA A 15 12.10 -25.76 3.25
CA ALA A 15 11.17 -26.90 3.33
C ALA A 15 10.03 -26.85 2.29
N ASN A 16 9.74 -25.66 1.75
CA ASN A 16 8.74 -25.46 0.70
C ASN A 16 9.37 -25.23 -0.69
N THR A 17 10.67 -25.51 -0.83
CA THR A 17 11.46 -25.26 -2.03
C THR A 17 11.88 -26.57 -2.69
N TYR A 18 11.88 -26.61 -4.02
CA TYR A 18 12.41 -27.75 -4.77
C TYR A 18 13.93 -27.74 -4.81
N LEU A 19 14.57 -28.63 -4.04
CA LEU A 19 16.03 -28.66 -3.89
C LEU A 19 16.75 -29.65 -4.82
N TYR A 20 16.04 -30.59 -5.43
CA TYR A 20 16.68 -31.69 -6.16
C TYR A 20 17.41 -31.21 -7.43
N GLY A 21 18.73 -31.15 -7.35
CA GLY A 21 19.59 -30.66 -8.43
C GLY A 21 19.55 -29.15 -8.62
N SER A 22 19.02 -28.40 -7.65
CA SER A 22 18.87 -26.95 -7.73
C SER A 22 20.00 -26.23 -7.00
N SER A 23 20.50 -25.14 -7.60
CA SER A 23 21.31 -24.13 -6.91
C SER A 23 20.42 -22.96 -6.50
N ILE A 24 20.62 -22.43 -5.29
CA ILE A 24 19.84 -21.29 -4.77
C ILE A 24 20.76 -20.31 -4.07
N ASP A 25 20.83 -19.10 -4.60
CA ASP A 25 21.61 -18.00 -4.05
C ASP A 25 20.69 -16.88 -3.53
N TYR A 26 20.77 -16.59 -2.24
CA TYR A 26 20.06 -15.48 -1.59
C TYR A 26 20.95 -14.24 -1.60
N ILE A 27 20.91 -13.48 -2.70
CA ILE A 27 21.73 -12.29 -2.91
C ILE A 27 21.31 -11.17 -1.95
N ALA A 28 19.99 -10.98 -1.78
CA ALA A 28 19.38 -10.02 -0.88
C ALA A 28 18.00 -10.53 -0.41
N PRO A 29 17.36 -9.92 0.61
CA PRO A 29 16.00 -10.31 1.04
C PRO A 29 14.95 -10.29 -0.08
N ASP A 30 15.16 -9.43 -1.09
CA ASP A 30 14.33 -9.23 -2.28
C ASP A 30 15.04 -9.66 -3.58
N ASN A 31 16.07 -10.51 -3.49
CA ASN A 31 16.73 -11.07 -4.66
C ASN A 31 17.21 -12.49 -4.39
N VAL A 32 16.50 -13.47 -4.97
CA VAL A 32 16.84 -14.88 -4.92
C VAL A 32 17.04 -15.42 -6.33
N VAL A 33 18.20 -16.01 -6.58
CA VAL A 33 18.51 -16.68 -7.85
C VAL A 33 18.38 -18.19 -7.65
N PHE A 34 17.57 -18.83 -8.49
CA PHE A 34 17.36 -20.26 -8.53
C PHE A 34 17.76 -20.80 -9.90
N GLU A 35 18.54 -21.88 -9.93
CA GLU A 35 19.01 -22.51 -11.16
C GLU A 35 18.86 -24.04 -11.11
N ASN A 36 18.27 -24.62 -12.15
CA ASN A 36 18.16 -26.07 -12.33
C ASN A 36 17.89 -26.43 -13.81
N GLU A 37 18.92 -26.91 -14.52
CA GLU A 37 18.83 -27.29 -15.94
C GLU A 37 18.01 -28.57 -16.19
N LEU A 38 17.89 -29.44 -15.18
CA LEU A 38 17.26 -30.75 -15.28
C LEU A 38 15.89 -30.80 -14.60
N MET A 39 15.35 -29.64 -14.20
CA MET A 39 14.05 -29.56 -13.55
C MET A 39 12.93 -29.91 -14.54
N PRO A 40 12.08 -30.93 -14.22
CA PRO A 40 10.96 -31.26 -15.08
C PRO A 40 9.96 -30.10 -15.20
N SER A 41 9.31 -29.98 -16.35
CA SER A 41 8.17 -29.07 -16.51
C SER A 41 7.01 -29.50 -15.60
N GLY A 42 6.26 -28.53 -15.07
CA GLY A 42 5.21 -28.75 -14.08
C GLY A 42 5.70 -28.90 -12.65
N THR A 43 7.01 -28.80 -12.41
CA THR A 43 7.58 -28.85 -11.05
C THR A 43 7.22 -27.59 -10.28
N ARG A 44 6.89 -27.78 -9.00
CA ARG A 44 6.63 -26.68 -8.06
C ARG A 44 7.94 -26.25 -7.43
N ILE A 45 8.40 -25.04 -7.76
CA ILE A 45 9.69 -24.51 -7.32
C ILE A 45 9.62 -24.02 -5.88
N GLN A 46 8.59 -23.24 -5.55
CA GLN A 46 8.42 -22.62 -4.24
C GLN A 46 6.94 -22.54 -3.89
N THR A 47 6.61 -22.73 -2.60
CA THR A 47 5.24 -22.58 -2.07
C THR A 47 5.22 -21.64 -0.87
N TRP A 48 4.30 -20.67 -0.89
CA TRP A 48 3.90 -19.88 0.27
C TRP A 48 2.50 -20.30 0.72
N LYS A 49 2.24 -20.30 2.03
CA LYS A 49 0.96 -20.70 2.63
C LYS A 49 0.43 -19.61 3.55
N SER A 50 -0.89 -19.40 3.54
CA SER A 50 -1.58 -18.43 4.41
C SER A 50 -2.03 -19.03 5.75
N LYS A 51 -1.57 -20.24 6.05
CA LYS A 51 -1.79 -20.98 7.30
C LYS A 51 -0.44 -21.51 7.73
N THR A 52 -0.04 -21.26 8.98
CA THR A 52 1.14 -21.90 9.58
C THR A 52 0.69 -22.73 10.79
N HIS A 53 1.24 -23.93 10.93
CA HIS A 53 1.19 -24.64 12.21
C HIS A 53 2.43 -24.22 13.00
N TYR A 54 2.27 -23.29 13.93
CA TYR A 54 3.40 -22.69 14.66
C TYR A 54 4.30 -23.73 15.36
N GLN A 55 3.74 -24.87 15.79
CA GLN A 55 4.49 -25.96 16.42
C GLN A 55 5.32 -26.81 15.43
N ALA A 56 4.97 -26.83 14.14
CA ALA A 56 5.63 -27.63 13.11
C ALA A 56 6.52 -26.78 12.18
N ASP A 57 6.05 -25.59 11.77
CA ASP A 57 6.68 -24.79 10.72
C ASP A 57 7.63 -23.70 11.24
N ARG A 58 7.56 -23.34 12.54
CA ARG A 58 8.36 -22.25 13.19
C ARG A 58 8.44 -20.95 12.36
N GLN A 59 7.42 -20.64 11.56
CA GLN A 59 7.38 -19.46 10.70
C GLN A 59 6.16 -18.57 10.97
N ALA A 60 6.36 -17.26 10.81
CA ALA A 60 5.29 -16.28 10.68
C ALA A 60 4.54 -16.49 9.35
N LEU A 61 3.29 -16.02 9.29
CA LEU A 61 2.49 -16.05 8.08
C LEU A 61 3.20 -15.25 6.97
N GLN A 62 3.46 -15.90 5.83
CA GLN A 62 4.11 -15.28 4.67
C GLN A 62 3.12 -14.68 3.67
N LEU A 63 1.83 -14.98 3.85
CA LEU A 63 0.74 -14.50 3.01
C LEU A 63 -0.29 -13.76 3.87
N PRO A 64 -0.90 -12.69 3.35
CA PRO A 64 -1.96 -11.96 4.05
C PRO A 64 -3.24 -12.80 4.19
N ILE A 65 -4.15 -12.34 5.03
CA ILE A 65 -5.51 -12.89 5.10
C ILE A 65 -6.33 -12.28 3.96
N LEU A 66 -6.97 -13.13 3.16
CA LEU A 66 -7.91 -12.68 2.12
C LEU A 66 -9.34 -12.82 2.62
N LEU A 67 -10.14 -11.79 2.43
CA LEU A 67 -11.57 -11.81 2.75
C LEU A 67 -12.34 -12.50 1.63
N ALA A 68 -13.25 -13.39 2.01
CA ALA A 68 -14.10 -14.09 1.06
C ALA A 68 -14.95 -13.09 0.24
N SER A 69 -15.18 -13.41 -1.04
CA SER A 69 -15.91 -12.59 -2.01
C SER A 69 -15.31 -11.22 -2.33
N LYS A 70 -14.11 -10.89 -1.83
CA LYS A 70 -13.37 -9.71 -2.25
C LYS A 70 -12.50 -9.99 -3.47
N THR A 71 -12.29 -8.95 -4.28
CA THR A 71 -11.45 -9.01 -5.48
C THR A 71 -10.03 -8.56 -5.12
N TYR A 72 -9.05 -9.29 -5.61
CA TYR A 72 -7.63 -9.04 -5.41
C TYR A 72 -6.88 -9.07 -6.74
N LYS A 73 -5.69 -8.47 -6.74
CA LYS A 73 -4.78 -8.41 -7.88
C LYS A 73 -3.44 -9.02 -7.48
N LEU A 74 -3.00 -10.02 -8.25
CA LEU A 74 -1.70 -10.66 -8.12
C LEU A 74 -0.74 -10.11 -9.21
N GLN A 75 0.48 -9.77 -8.83
CA GLN A 75 1.56 -9.47 -9.77
C GLN A 75 2.85 -10.17 -9.35
N ALA A 76 3.73 -10.40 -10.32
CA ALA A 76 5.03 -11.02 -10.10
C ALA A 76 6.14 -10.09 -10.59
N ASN A 77 7.16 -9.86 -9.75
CA ASN A 77 8.42 -9.24 -10.17
C ASN A 77 9.49 -10.32 -10.20
N ILE A 78 9.63 -10.96 -11.37
CA ILE A 78 10.41 -12.16 -11.58
C ILE A 78 10.97 -12.15 -13.00
N ASN A 79 12.26 -12.47 -13.15
CA ASN A 79 12.89 -12.70 -14.44
C ASN A 79 13.20 -14.19 -14.61
N THR A 80 12.92 -14.75 -15.79
CA THR A 80 13.19 -16.16 -16.10
C THR A 80 14.06 -16.30 -17.34
N THR A 81 14.89 -17.33 -17.35
CA THR A 81 15.63 -17.81 -18.51
C THR A 81 15.36 -19.30 -18.72
N PRO A 82 14.83 -19.72 -19.87
CA PRO A 82 14.29 -18.89 -20.97
C PRO A 82 13.11 -17.99 -20.51
N SER A 83 12.79 -16.94 -21.28
CA SER A 83 11.70 -16.03 -20.92
C SER A 83 10.33 -16.72 -20.94
N ASN A 84 9.42 -16.29 -20.06
CA ASN A 84 8.04 -16.81 -19.95
C ASN A 84 7.94 -18.34 -19.72
N THR A 85 8.90 -18.92 -19.02
CA THR A 85 8.93 -20.36 -18.69
C THR A 85 8.51 -20.67 -17.25
N LEU A 86 7.81 -19.73 -16.61
CA LEU A 86 7.31 -19.85 -15.24
C LEU A 86 5.91 -19.25 -15.17
N TYR A 87 5.04 -19.85 -14.38
CA TYR A 87 3.74 -19.27 -14.03
C TYR A 87 3.50 -19.36 -12.52
N VAL A 88 2.69 -18.44 -12.02
CA VAL A 88 2.27 -18.44 -10.61
C VAL A 88 0.89 -19.06 -10.49
N ARG A 89 0.72 -20.01 -9.57
CA ARG A 89 -0.57 -20.66 -9.30
C ARG A 89 -1.03 -20.30 -7.88
N LEU A 90 -2.26 -19.82 -7.76
CA LEU A 90 -2.95 -19.61 -6.49
C LEU A 90 -3.98 -20.72 -6.28
N ASN A 91 -3.95 -21.43 -5.15
CA ASN A 91 -4.95 -22.45 -4.81
C ASN A 91 -5.70 -22.07 -3.54
N PHE A 92 -7.02 -22.23 -3.51
CA PHE A 92 -7.87 -21.93 -2.37
C PHE A 92 -8.38 -23.22 -1.74
N PHE A 93 -8.30 -23.31 -0.41
CA PHE A 93 -8.67 -24.50 0.34
C PHE A 93 -9.72 -24.19 1.40
N ASP A 94 -10.57 -25.17 1.69
CA ASP A 94 -11.52 -25.11 2.78
C ASP A 94 -10.92 -25.59 4.11
N ARG A 95 -11.78 -25.83 5.11
CA ARG A 95 -11.36 -26.29 6.45
C ARG A 95 -10.95 -27.76 6.50
N PHE A 96 -11.27 -28.53 5.47
CA PHE A 96 -10.98 -29.96 5.33
C PHE A 96 -9.79 -30.20 4.40
N ASP A 97 -9.05 -29.15 4.06
CA ASP A 97 -7.90 -29.14 3.14
C ASP A 97 -8.29 -29.56 1.70
N GLU A 98 -9.57 -29.44 1.33
CA GLU A 98 -10.05 -29.66 -0.04
C GLU A 98 -9.85 -28.41 -0.90
N CYS A 99 -9.32 -28.59 -2.12
CA CYS A 99 -9.13 -27.50 -3.06
C CYS A 99 -10.47 -27.05 -3.63
N LEU A 100 -10.92 -25.85 -3.24
CA LEU A 100 -12.15 -25.23 -3.73
C LEU A 100 -12.00 -24.77 -5.18
N SER A 101 -10.89 -24.09 -5.47
CA SER A 101 -10.56 -23.59 -6.81
C SER A 101 -9.10 -23.16 -6.89
N PHE A 102 -8.67 -22.82 -8.10
CA PHE A 102 -7.34 -22.23 -8.33
C PHE A 102 -7.39 -21.22 -9.48
N VAL A 103 -6.42 -20.32 -9.50
CA VAL A 103 -6.18 -19.36 -10.58
C VAL A 103 -4.69 -19.33 -10.95
N MET A 104 -4.35 -18.88 -12.15
CA MET A 104 -2.97 -18.90 -12.65
C MET A 104 -2.58 -17.61 -13.36
N LEU A 105 -1.47 -16.99 -12.95
CA LEU A 105 -0.81 -15.90 -13.66
C LEU A 105 0.25 -16.52 -14.58
N LYS A 106 -0.09 -16.63 -15.87
CA LYS A 106 0.77 -17.25 -16.90
C LYS A 106 1.78 -16.27 -17.49
N ASP A 107 1.37 -15.02 -17.69
CA ASP A 107 2.23 -13.96 -18.21
C ASP A 107 2.68 -13.07 -17.04
N LEU A 108 3.94 -13.23 -16.63
CA LEU A 108 4.53 -12.52 -15.50
C LEU A 108 4.68 -11.01 -15.76
N SER A 109 4.59 -10.56 -17.01
CA SER A 109 4.58 -9.12 -17.35
C SER A 109 3.25 -8.43 -17.04
N THR A 110 2.21 -9.22 -16.75
CA THR A 110 0.85 -8.74 -16.49
C THR A 110 0.43 -8.94 -15.04
N SER A 111 -0.77 -8.47 -14.71
CA SER A 111 -1.41 -8.73 -13.44
C SER A 111 -2.63 -9.62 -13.60
N LEU A 112 -2.89 -10.48 -12.63
CA LEU A 112 -4.08 -11.33 -12.57
C LEU A 112 -5.05 -10.77 -11.52
N GLU A 113 -6.26 -10.41 -11.94
CA GLU A 113 -7.36 -10.14 -11.01
C GLU A 113 -8.11 -11.43 -10.69
N PHE A 114 -8.44 -11.64 -9.42
CA PHE A 114 -9.14 -12.84 -8.94
C PHE A 114 -10.08 -12.51 -7.77
N VAL A 115 -11.13 -13.31 -7.60
CA VAL A 115 -12.04 -13.20 -6.45
C VAL A 115 -11.72 -14.32 -5.47
N CYS A 116 -11.57 -13.99 -4.19
CA CYS A 116 -11.41 -15.00 -3.14
C CYS A 116 -12.71 -15.81 -2.99
N PRO A 117 -12.71 -17.13 -3.21
CA PRO A 117 -13.92 -17.95 -3.13
C PRO A 117 -14.55 -17.94 -1.72
N LEU A 118 -15.88 -18.03 -1.67
CA LEU A 118 -16.60 -18.28 -0.42
C LEU A 118 -16.14 -19.62 0.18
N GLY A 119 -15.97 -19.66 1.49
CA GLY A 119 -15.53 -20.87 2.22
C GLY A 119 -14.01 -21.06 2.29
N THR A 120 -13.21 -20.20 1.64
CA THR A 120 -11.74 -20.22 1.76
C THR A 120 -11.32 -20.08 3.22
N GLN A 121 -10.59 -21.07 3.73
CA GLN A 121 -9.94 -21.01 5.04
C GLN A 121 -8.48 -20.62 4.93
N TYR A 122 -7.79 -21.13 3.91
CA TYR A 122 -6.42 -20.76 3.60
C TYR A 122 -6.16 -20.92 2.11
N TYR A 123 -5.05 -20.35 1.65
CA TYR A 123 -4.63 -20.45 0.27
C TYR A 123 -3.12 -20.63 0.17
N THR A 124 -2.68 -21.10 -0.99
CA THR A 124 -1.27 -21.21 -1.33
C THR A 124 -0.95 -20.41 -2.58
N VAL A 125 0.29 -19.93 -2.64
CA VAL A 125 0.88 -19.34 -3.85
C VAL A 125 2.07 -20.20 -4.24
N GLU A 126 2.15 -20.58 -5.50
CA GLU A 126 3.10 -21.56 -6.00
C GLU A 126 3.79 -21.04 -7.25
N LEU A 127 5.12 -21.11 -7.28
CA LEU A 127 5.90 -20.94 -8.51
C LEU A 127 5.96 -22.27 -9.24
N MET A 128 5.50 -22.31 -10.48
CA MET A 128 5.43 -23.51 -11.29
C MET A 128 6.35 -23.38 -12.51
N SER A 129 7.26 -24.34 -12.67
CA SER A 129 8.12 -24.44 -13.84
C SER A 129 7.31 -24.83 -15.07
N ALA A 130 7.58 -24.16 -16.19
CA ALA A 130 7.18 -24.52 -17.55
C ALA A 130 8.41 -24.63 -18.45
N GLY A 131 9.48 -25.26 -17.94
CA GLY A 131 10.79 -25.35 -18.61
C GLY A 131 11.76 -24.24 -18.21
N CYS A 132 11.61 -23.68 -17.00
CA CYS A 132 12.50 -22.67 -16.47
C CYS A 132 13.83 -23.30 -16.06
N VAL A 133 14.94 -22.74 -16.53
CA VAL A 133 16.31 -23.15 -16.18
C VAL A 133 16.87 -22.26 -15.09
N ARG A 134 16.67 -20.94 -15.23
CA ARG A 134 17.12 -19.93 -14.27
C ARG A 134 15.99 -18.96 -13.96
N LEU A 135 15.89 -18.62 -12.69
CA LEU A 135 14.85 -17.78 -12.10
C LEU A 135 15.51 -16.75 -11.19
N GLU A 136 15.32 -15.47 -11.47
CA GLU A 136 15.67 -14.38 -10.54
C GLU A 136 14.37 -13.82 -9.98
N PHE A 137 14.13 -14.10 -8.70
CA PHE A 137 12.92 -13.73 -7.99
C PHE A 137 13.17 -12.49 -7.14
N HIS A 138 12.31 -11.49 -7.28
CA HIS A 138 12.31 -10.33 -6.39
C HIS A 138 11.19 -10.41 -5.35
N TYR A 139 9.95 -10.38 -5.82
CA TYR A 139 8.76 -10.47 -4.96
C TYR A 139 7.50 -10.77 -5.76
N LEU A 140 6.45 -11.22 -5.08
CA LEU A 140 5.07 -11.17 -5.56
C LEU A 140 4.32 -10.06 -4.82
N THR A 141 3.28 -9.50 -5.45
CA THR A 141 2.35 -8.60 -4.77
C THR A 141 0.94 -9.13 -4.84
N ILE A 142 0.21 -9.04 -3.72
CA ILE A 142 -1.24 -9.22 -3.67
C ILE A 142 -1.85 -7.92 -3.13
N SER A 143 -2.76 -7.32 -3.87
CA SER A 143 -3.47 -6.12 -3.44
C SER A 143 -4.98 -6.27 -3.53
N GLU A 144 -5.72 -5.75 -2.55
CA GLU A 144 -7.19 -5.68 -2.67
C GLU A 144 -7.53 -4.73 -3.82
N VAL A 145 -8.35 -5.20 -4.75
CA VAL A 145 -8.96 -4.34 -5.76
C VAL A 145 -10.13 -3.64 -5.08
N SER A 146 -9.82 -2.57 -4.36
CA SER A 146 -10.84 -1.66 -3.87
C SER A 146 -11.57 -1.12 -5.10
N GLN A 147 -12.86 -1.44 -5.25
CA GLN A 147 -13.70 -0.59 -6.09
C GLN A 147 -13.53 0.83 -5.55
N ASN A 148 -13.34 1.82 -6.43
CA ASN A 148 -13.15 3.24 -6.10
C ASN A 148 -14.21 3.85 -5.13
N LYS A 149 -15.18 3.07 -4.67
CA LYS A 149 -16.30 3.44 -3.80
C LYS A 149 -15.98 3.45 -2.30
N ASP A 150 -14.98 2.70 -1.80
CA ASP A 150 -14.70 2.65 -0.35
C ASP A 150 -13.88 3.84 0.17
N ARG A 151 -13.37 4.71 -0.70
CA ARG A 151 -12.62 5.91 -0.29
C ARG A 151 -13.45 7.14 -0.02
N LEU A 152 -14.65 7.17 -0.60
CA LEU A 152 -15.57 8.30 -0.44
C LEU A 152 -16.48 8.01 0.75
N LEU A 153 -16.22 8.73 1.83
CA LEU A 153 -16.96 8.62 3.08
C LEU A 153 -17.97 9.76 3.18
N ASN A 154 -19.09 9.46 3.85
CA ASN A 154 -20.11 10.43 4.22
C ASN A 154 -20.65 11.25 3.03
N ILE A 155 -20.95 10.59 1.91
CA ILE A 155 -21.40 11.24 0.67
C ILE A 155 -22.69 12.04 0.89
N ASP A 156 -22.66 13.33 0.52
CA ASP A 156 -23.82 14.22 0.44
C ASP A 156 -23.65 15.18 -0.75
N LYS A 157 -24.42 14.96 -1.82
CA LYS A 157 -24.32 15.76 -3.06
C LYS A 157 -24.83 17.20 -2.93
N ASN A 158 -25.45 17.56 -1.81
CA ASN A 158 -25.85 18.95 -1.56
C ASN A 158 -24.68 19.80 -1.07
N GLU A 159 -23.61 19.18 -0.57
CA GLU A 159 -22.44 19.88 -0.08
C GLU A 159 -21.55 20.32 -1.23
N PRO A 160 -21.15 21.61 -1.30
CA PRO A 160 -20.44 22.17 -2.45
C PRO A 160 -18.95 21.84 -2.45
N TYR A 161 -18.46 21.02 -1.53
CA TYR A 161 -17.05 20.75 -1.34
C TYR A 161 -16.71 19.26 -1.41
N LEU A 162 -15.44 19.00 -1.73
CA LEU A 162 -14.76 17.72 -1.61
C LEU A 162 -13.64 17.89 -0.59
N MET A 163 -13.63 17.06 0.46
CA MET A 163 -12.53 17.00 1.43
C MET A 163 -11.60 15.85 1.06
N VAL A 164 -10.35 16.15 0.72
CA VAL A 164 -9.30 15.18 0.46
C VAL A 164 -8.49 14.99 1.73
N LEU A 165 -8.62 13.84 2.37
CA LEU A 165 -7.94 13.52 3.62
C LEU A 165 -6.77 12.57 3.37
N PHE A 166 -5.54 13.02 3.58
CA PHE A 166 -4.37 12.15 3.57
C PHE A 166 -4.23 11.42 4.89
N THR A 167 -4.03 10.10 4.86
CA THR A 167 -3.81 9.34 6.09
C THR A 167 -2.36 9.37 6.53
N GLU A 168 -2.13 9.49 7.84
CA GLU A 168 -0.79 9.40 8.43
C GLU A 168 -0.33 7.92 8.46
N PRO A 169 0.83 7.57 7.88
CA PRO A 169 1.35 6.22 7.93
C PRO A 169 1.81 5.89 9.35
N ARG A 170 1.58 4.66 9.81
CA ARG A 170 1.99 4.17 11.13
C ARG A 170 2.79 2.89 11.03
N ILE A 171 3.71 2.71 11.98
CA ILE A 171 4.42 1.44 12.18
C ILE A 171 3.41 0.40 12.71
N ASN A 172 3.27 -0.73 12.01
CA ASN A 172 2.44 -1.89 12.40
C ASN A 172 0.92 -1.67 12.54
N GLY A 173 0.31 -0.69 11.87
CA GLY A 173 -1.14 -0.50 11.95
C GLY A 173 -1.77 0.19 10.75
N LEU A 174 -2.68 -0.52 10.09
CA LEU A 174 -3.69 0.06 9.22
C LEU A 174 -4.78 0.69 10.10
N HIS A 175 -4.70 1.99 10.35
CA HIS A 175 -5.85 2.73 10.87
C HIS A 175 -6.63 3.31 9.71
N HIS A 176 -7.57 2.52 9.18
CA HIS A 176 -8.55 3.03 8.22
C HIS A 176 -9.38 4.15 8.90
N ILE A 177 -9.58 5.25 8.19
CA ILE A 177 -10.47 6.33 8.63
C ILE A 177 -11.90 5.88 8.37
N GLN A 178 -12.74 5.94 9.40
CA GLN A 178 -14.14 5.56 9.33
C GLN A 178 -15.03 6.80 9.49
N SER A 179 -16.29 6.69 9.06
CA SER A 179 -17.27 7.78 9.15
C SER A 179 -17.40 8.39 10.56
N HIS A 180 -17.25 7.59 11.62
CA HIS A 180 -17.37 8.05 13.01
C HIS A 180 -16.19 8.92 13.46
N ASP A 181 -15.02 8.79 12.83
CA ASP A 181 -13.84 9.60 13.15
C ASP A 181 -13.97 11.05 12.67
N LEU A 182 -14.84 11.27 11.68
CA LEU A 182 -14.94 12.52 10.92
C LEU A 182 -16.04 13.46 11.43
N LYS A 183 -16.66 13.16 12.59
CA LYS A 183 -17.68 14.02 13.26
C LYS A 183 -18.73 14.65 12.33
N GLY A 184 -19.14 13.94 11.29
CA GLY A 184 -20.16 14.39 10.36
C GLY A 184 -19.68 15.19 9.14
N ILE A 185 -18.36 15.40 8.97
CA ILE A 185 -17.78 15.93 7.72
C ILE A 185 -18.23 15.05 6.56
N LYS A 186 -18.71 15.69 5.49
CA LYS A 186 -19.25 15.03 4.29
C LYS A 186 -18.23 14.99 3.17
N ASN A 187 -18.51 14.19 2.14
CA ASN A 187 -17.74 14.14 0.90
C ASN A 187 -16.23 14.02 1.13
N VAL A 188 -15.82 13.04 1.95
CA VAL A 188 -14.41 12.85 2.29
C VAL A 188 -13.81 11.78 1.39
N LEU A 189 -12.84 12.16 0.55
CA LEU A 189 -11.97 11.25 -0.18
C LEU A 189 -10.74 10.94 0.67
N CYS A 190 -10.67 9.74 1.21
CA CYS A 190 -9.50 9.26 1.93
C CYS A 190 -8.41 8.79 0.97
N ILE A 191 -7.22 9.38 1.09
CA ILE A 191 -6.01 8.98 0.36
C ILE A 191 -5.12 8.21 1.33
N GLU A 192 -5.16 6.89 1.18
CA GLU A 192 -4.36 5.94 1.97
C GLU A 192 -3.10 5.53 1.22
N ASN A 193 -2.03 5.25 1.96
CA ASN A 193 -0.81 4.69 1.39
C ASN A 193 -0.32 3.49 2.21
N ASP A 194 -0.35 2.33 1.56
CA ASP A 194 -0.03 1.03 2.16
C ASP A 194 1.47 0.69 2.11
N LYS A 195 2.31 1.58 1.56
CA LYS A 195 3.76 1.41 1.55
C LYS A 195 4.35 1.86 2.88
N ASP A 196 5.38 1.16 3.38
CA ASP A 196 6.14 1.56 4.57
C ASP A 196 6.51 3.06 4.51
N GLN A 197 5.84 3.87 5.34
CA GLN A 197 5.97 5.33 5.46
C GLN A 197 5.54 6.20 4.26
N GLY A 198 4.69 5.69 3.37
CA GLY A 198 3.80 6.51 2.54
C GLY A 198 4.42 7.39 1.44
N HIS A 199 5.73 7.28 1.14
CA HIS A 199 6.46 8.15 0.18
C HIS A 199 6.06 9.65 0.21
N PHE A 200 5.54 10.12 1.34
CA PHE A 200 4.96 11.45 1.56
C PHE A 200 3.88 11.91 0.58
N TYR A 201 3.31 11.02 -0.25
CA TYR A 201 2.37 11.37 -1.32
C TYR A 201 2.94 12.36 -2.37
N LEU A 202 4.26 12.52 -2.41
CA LEU A 202 4.91 13.60 -3.17
C LEU A 202 5.65 13.15 -4.43
N ASP A 203 5.71 11.84 -4.70
CA ASP A 203 6.28 11.28 -5.93
C ASP A 203 5.42 11.64 -7.16
N ASP A 204 6.05 11.91 -8.31
CA ASP A 204 5.35 12.34 -9.53
C ASP A 204 4.29 11.35 -10.01
N LYS A 205 4.52 10.05 -9.87
CA LYS A 205 3.53 9.03 -10.24
C LYS A 205 2.35 9.05 -9.27
N VAL A 206 2.64 9.19 -7.98
CA VAL A 206 1.63 9.29 -6.92
C VAL A 206 0.79 10.56 -7.08
N ILE A 207 1.43 11.70 -7.35
CA ILE A 207 0.73 12.96 -7.61
C ILE A 207 -0.23 12.82 -8.78
N LYS A 208 0.21 12.23 -9.90
CA LYS A 208 -0.68 12.00 -11.05
C LYS A 208 -1.88 11.12 -10.70
N GLU A 209 -1.65 10.05 -9.93
CA GLU A 209 -2.72 9.16 -9.50
C GLU A 209 -3.71 9.85 -8.55
N VAL A 210 -3.21 10.56 -7.53
CA VAL A 210 -4.03 11.28 -6.56
C VAL A 210 -4.82 12.40 -7.24
N SER A 211 -4.20 13.17 -8.12
CA SER A 211 -4.90 14.22 -8.87
C SER A 211 -6.03 13.64 -9.73
N PHE A 212 -5.79 12.53 -10.43
CA PHE A 212 -6.83 11.85 -11.21
C PHE A 212 -8.01 11.41 -10.31
N LEU A 213 -7.73 10.88 -9.12
CA LEU A 213 -8.78 10.48 -8.17
C LEU A 213 -9.59 11.67 -7.67
N ILE A 214 -8.93 12.80 -7.37
CA ILE A 214 -9.57 14.04 -6.94
C ILE A 214 -10.49 14.56 -8.04
N ASP A 215 -10.03 14.57 -9.29
CA ASP A 215 -10.82 15.04 -10.43
C ASP A 215 -12.07 14.17 -10.65
N CYS A 216 -11.93 12.84 -10.59
CA CYS A 216 -13.07 11.92 -10.65
C CYS A 216 -14.07 12.18 -9.51
N ALA A 217 -13.60 12.25 -8.27
CA ALA A 217 -14.47 12.46 -7.11
C ALA A 217 -15.19 13.82 -7.16
N LYS A 218 -14.48 14.87 -7.57
CA LYS A 218 -15.05 16.21 -7.74
C LYS A 218 -16.16 16.22 -8.79
N MET A 219 -15.97 15.51 -9.91
CA MET A 219 -16.97 15.37 -10.96
C MET A 219 -18.19 14.57 -10.49
N ASP A 220 -17.97 13.44 -9.81
CA ASP A 220 -19.05 12.56 -9.34
C ASP A 220 -19.97 13.21 -8.28
N LEU A 221 -19.39 14.05 -7.43
CA LEU A 221 -20.07 14.78 -6.38
C LEU A 221 -20.54 16.18 -6.80
N ASN A 222 -20.16 16.65 -7.99
CA ASN A 222 -20.40 18.01 -8.46
C ASN A 222 -19.89 19.09 -7.48
N SER A 223 -18.75 18.83 -6.85
CA SER A 223 -18.15 19.72 -5.85
C SER A 223 -17.44 20.90 -6.52
N GLN A 224 -17.62 22.10 -5.98
CA GLN A 224 -17.01 23.34 -6.46
C GLN A 224 -15.69 23.62 -5.75
N LEU A 225 -15.64 23.32 -4.44
CA LEU A 225 -14.50 23.59 -3.56
C LEU A 225 -13.72 22.33 -3.24
N ILE A 226 -12.41 22.46 -3.06
CA ILE A 226 -11.53 21.38 -2.61
C ILE A 226 -10.87 21.80 -1.30
N TYR A 227 -10.96 20.92 -0.31
CA TYR A 227 -10.26 21.05 0.95
C TYR A 227 -9.27 19.90 1.11
N PHE A 228 -8.04 20.20 1.51
CA PHE A 228 -7.03 19.19 1.81
C PHE A 228 -6.81 19.12 3.31
N ALA A 229 -6.89 17.93 3.90
CA ALA A 229 -6.66 17.74 5.32
C ALA A 229 -5.52 16.75 5.59
N GLY A 230 -4.68 17.11 6.55
CA GLY A 230 -3.69 16.23 7.17
C GLY A 230 -3.81 16.32 8.69
N TYR A 231 -3.32 15.31 9.42
CA TYR A 231 -3.45 15.26 10.88
C TYR A 231 -2.15 14.89 11.61
N GLY A 232 -1.11 14.52 10.88
CA GLY A 232 0.24 14.23 11.39
C GLY A 232 1.32 14.69 10.39
N PRO A 233 2.61 14.47 10.67
CA PRO A 233 3.72 15.00 9.88
C PRO A 233 3.63 14.72 8.37
N VAL A 234 3.42 13.46 7.97
CA VAL A 234 3.40 13.06 6.56
C VAL A 234 2.15 13.57 5.86
N SER A 235 0.98 13.42 6.48
CA SER A 235 -0.31 13.83 5.94
C SER A 235 -0.44 15.36 5.87
N ASN A 236 0.07 16.09 6.87
CA ASN A 236 0.12 17.56 6.88
C ASN A 236 0.99 18.08 5.75
N LEU A 237 2.17 17.49 5.55
CA LEU A 237 3.04 17.87 4.44
C LEU A 237 2.36 17.67 3.09
N ALA A 238 1.68 16.53 2.90
CA ALA A 238 0.91 16.27 1.68
C ALA A 238 -0.22 17.29 1.50
N ALA A 239 -1.08 17.48 2.49
CA ALA A 239 -2.18 18.44 2.42
C ALA A 239 -1.69 19.86 2.09
N LEU A 240 -0.62 20.30 2.76
CA LEU A 240 0.00 21.59 2.50
C LEU A 240 0.57 21.67 1.08
N TYR A 241 1.30 20.65 0.61
CA TYR A 241 1.89 20.65 -0.71
C TYR A 241 0.83 20.69 -1.82
N TYR A 242 -0.21 19.84 -1.73
CA TYR A 242 -1.26 19.80 -2.73
C TYR A 242 -2.04 21.11 -2.79
N ALA A 243 -2.41 21.69 -1.65
CA ALA A 243 -3.19 22.92 -1.64
C ALA A 243 -2.43 24.18 -2.09
N THR A 244 -1.09 24.15 -2.00
CA THR A 244 -0.29 25.36 -2.21
C THR A 244 0.60 25.32 -3.44
N SER A 245 0.79 24.13 -4.01
CA SER A 245 1.67 23.89 -5.16
C SER A 245 0.95 23.20 -6.33
N ILE A 246 -0.13 22.45 -6.11
CA ILE A 246 -0.84 21.71 -7.17
C ILE A 246 -2.23 22.32 -7.45
N PHE A 247 -3.06 22.46 -6.42
CA PHE A 247 -4.45 22.93 -6.51
C PHE A 247 -4.57 24.33 -5.89
N LEU A 248 -4.22 25.37 -6.64
CA LEU A 248 -4.13 26.73 -6.11
C LEU A 248 -5.48 27.32 -5.64
N ASP A 249 -6.59 26.85 -6.20
CA ASP A 249 -7.96 27.24 -5.82
C ASP A 249 -8.55 26.30 -4.75
N SER A 250 -7.73 25.87 -3.79
CA SER A 250 -8.12 24.99 -2.68
C SER A 250 -7.61 25.51 -1.34
N GLN A 251 -8.07 24.92 -0.25
CA GLN A 251 -7.63 25.27 1.10
C GLN A 251 -7.09 24.05 1.86
N ALA A 252 -6.03 24.25 2.64
CA ALA A 252 -5.44 23.23 3.50
C ALA A 252 -5.89 23.39 4.95
N PHE A 253 -6.18 22.27 5.60
CA PHE A 253 -6.37 22.13 7.03
C PHE A 253 -5.29 21.19 7.57
N VAL A 254 -4.32 21.73 8.31
CA VAL A 254 -3.19 20.97 8.83
C VAL A 254 -3.02 21.21 10.33
N THR A 255 -2.45 20.25 11.05
CA THR A 255 -2.08 20.48 12.46
C THR A 255 -0.71 21.15 12.54
N ARG A 256 -0.22 21.41 13.76
CA ARG A 256 1.17 21.87 13.96
C ARG A 256 2.19 20.73 13.95
N ASP A 257 1.76 19.50 13.74
CA ASP A 257 2.63 18.32 13.75
C ASP A 257 3.35 18.21 12.40
N PHE A 258 4.57 18.74 12.31
CA PHE A 258 5.47 18.56 11.17
C PHE A 258 6.81 18.03 11.66
N TYR A 259 7.49 17.23 10.83
CA TYR A 259 8.94 17.03 10.97
C TYR A 259 9.68 18.33 10.64
N THR A 260 10.94 18.44 11.07
CA THR A 260 11.82 19.49 10.51
C THR A 260 12.10 19.21 9.04
N VAL A 261 12.47 20.23 8.26
CA VAL A 261 12.86 20.03 6.84
C VAL A 261 14.02 19.05 6.74
N ASP A 262 15.01 19.12 7.64
CA ASP A 262 16.14 18.19 7.64
C ASP A 262 15.72 16.73 7.88
N ASP A 263 14.73 16.50 8.75
CA ASP A 263 14.17 15.18 9.01
C ASP A 263 13.38 14.64 7.81
N TYR A 264 12.58 15.49 7.14
CA TYR A 264 11.94 15.13 5.87
C TYR A 264 12.99 14.73 4.83
N MET A 265 14.04 15.54 4.66
CA MET A 265 15.11 15.27 3.70
C MET A 265 15.88 13.99 4.03
N LYS A 266 16.07 13.67 5.32
CA LYS A 266 16.66 12.39 5.76
C LYS A 266 15.77 11.22 5.36
N LYS A 267 14.48 11.28 5.68
CA LYS A 267 13.51 10.25 5.30
C LYS A 267 13.40 10.11 3.77
N TYR A 268 13.43 11.20 3.02
CA TYR A 268 13.41 11.14 1.55
C TYR A 268 14.59 10.32 0.99
N ARG A 269 15.79 10.50 1.55
CA ARG A 269 16.95 9.69 1.17
C ARG A 269 16.77 8.21 1.53
N GLU A 270 16.24 7.91 2.71
CA GLU A 270 15.94 6.54 3.16
C GLU A 270 14.94 5.83 2.24
N TYR A 271 13.93 6.56 1.73
CA TYR A 271 12.87 6.03 0.86
C TYR A 271 13.12 6.25 -0.64
N GLY A 272 14.30 6.73 -1.04
CA GLY A 272 14.66 6.97 -2.44
C GLY A 272 13.82 8.03 -3.16
N ILE A 273 13.26 9.00 -2.43
CA ILE A 273 12.41 10.07 -2.97
C ILE A 273 13.29 11.19 -3.54
N GLN A 274 13.17 11.46 -4.83
CA GLN A 274 13.95 12.48 -5.55
C GLN A 274 13.32 13.88 -5.45
N LYS A 275 12.93 14.30 -4.24
CA LYS A 275 12.32 15.63 -4.00
C LYS A 275 13.17 16.43 -3.04
N VAL A 276 13.19 17.75 -3.21
CA VAL A 276 13.93 18.67 -2.34
C VAL A 276 12.96 19.69 -1.78
N LEU A 277 12.94 19.84 -0.46
CA LEU A 277 12.24 20.91 0.24
C LEU A 277 13.26 22.00 0.57
N GLU A 278 12.93 23.25 0.24
CA GLU A 278 13.70 24.39 0.70
C GLU A 278 13.61 24.51 2.23
N LYS A 279 14.64 25.06 2.87
CA LYS A 279 14.78 25.08 4.33
C LYS A 279 13.58 25.72 5.04
N ASP A 280 13.04 26.79 4.46
CA ASP A 280 11.92 27.55 5.03
C ASP A 280 10.59 27.24 4.32
N TRP A 281 10.54 26.15 3.55
CA TRP A 281 9.38 25.81 2.71
C TRP A 281 8.12 25.67 3.56
N ILE A 282 8.19 24.94 4.68
CA ILE A 282 7.02 24.70 5.54
C ILE A 282 6.52 26.02 6.13
N ASP A 283 7.39 26.81 6.74
CA ASP A 283 7.02 28.09 7.37
C ASP A 283 6.44 29.08 6.37
N THR A 284 7.03 29.15 5.17
CA THR A 284 6.55 30.00 4.08
C THR A 284 5.15 29.57 3.61
N HIS A 285 4.92 28.27 3.50
CA HIS A 285 3.64 27.75 3.02
C HIS A 285 2.54 27.81 4.08
N LEU A 286 2.87 27.64 5.36
CA LEU A 286 1.93 27.80 6.48
C LEU A 286 1.38 29.23 6.60
N GLN A 287 2.09 30.24 6.10
CA GLN A 287 1.64 31.63 6.10
C GLN A 287 0.70 31.99 4.93
N LYS A 288 0.48 31.07 3.98
CA LYS A 288 -0.43 31.32 2.86
C LYS A 288 -1.87 31.43 3.35
N ARG A 289 -2.65 32.34 2.75
CA ARG A 289 -4.04 32.65 3.15
C ARG A 289 -4.99 31.46 3.06
N ASN A 290 -4.69 30.50 2.19
CA ASN A 290 -5.48 29.29 1.99
C ASN A 290 -5.05 28.14 2.91
N VAL A 291 -4.35 28.41 4.00
CA VAL A 291 -3.93 27.40 4.98
C VAL A 291 -4.52 27.72 6.34
N THR A 292 -5.13 26.73 6.98
CA THR A 292 -5.76 26.83 8.29
C THR A 292 -5.16 25.79 9.22
N LEU A 293 -4.69 26.25 10.38
CA LEU A 293 -4.20 25.37 11.43
C LEU A 293 -5.36 24.90 12.31
N TYR A 294 -5.44 23.60 12.56
CA TYR A 294 -6.41 23.01 13.48
C TYR A 294 -5.75 22.02 14.45
N GLY A 295 -6.51 21.57 15.44
CA GLY A 295 -6.00 20.67 16.47
C GLY A 295 -5.03 21.33 17.45
N LYS A 296 -4.64 20.58 18.49
CA LYS A 296 -3.75 21.08 19.54
C LYS A 296 -2.28 20.77 19.26
N GLY A 297 -2.02 19.90 18.28
CA GLY A 297 -0.71 19.26 18.12
C GLY A 297 -0.52 18.15 19.15
N SER A 298 0.34 17.19 18.83
CA SER A 298 0.69 16.06 19.70
C SER A 298 1.68 16.43 20.81
N MET A 299 2.29 17.63 20.75
CA MET A 299 3.35 18.10 21.65
C MET A 299 4.57 17.16 21.74
N VAL A 300 4.77 16.27 20.76
CA VAL A 300 5.94 15.37 20.70
C VAL A 300 6.99 15.97 19.77
N SER A 301 8.14 16.37 20.32
CA SER A 301 9.27 16.92 19.56
C SER A 301 10.28 15.86 19.10
N ASP A 302 10.23 14.65 19.67
CA ASP A 302 11.18 13.59 19.34
C ASP A 302 10.75 12.83 18.08
N VAL A 303 11.53 12.98 17.01
CA VAL A 303 11.34 12.40 15.69
C VAL A 303 11.30 10.87 15.72
N PHE A 304 11.96 10.23 16.70
CA PHE A 304 11.90 8.77 16.84
C PHE A 304 10.60 8.29 17.49
N VAL A 305 9.94 9.16 18.26
CA VAL A 305 8.67 8.85 18.94
C VAL A 305 7.47 9.20 18.06
N GLN A 306 7.57 10.24 17.24
CA GLN A 306 6.51 10.71 16.35
C GLN A 306 5.84 9.60 15.51
N PRO A 307 6.55 8.62 14.91
CA PRO A 307 5.93 7.50 14.18
C PRO A 307 4.99 6.60 15.02
N PHE A 308 5.08 6.66 16.35
CA PHE A 308 4.26 5.88 17.28
C PHE A 308 3.10 6.70 17.89
N VAL A 309 2.98 7.98 17.55
CA VAL A 309 2.00 8.90 18.13
C VAL A 309 0.63 8.74 17.49
N ASP A 310 -0.42 8.92 18.31
CA ASP A 310 -1.80 8.99 17.82
C ASP A 310 -2.28 10.34 17.34
N TYR A 311 -1.86 10.65 16.11
CA TYR A 311 -2.34 11.80 15.35
C TYR A 311 -3.81 11.74 14.96
N LYS A 312 -4.46 10.55 14.88
CA LYS A 312 -5.85 10.42 14.43
C LYS A 312 -6.82 11.16 15.36
N SER A 313 -6.48 11.24 16.64
CA SER A 313 -7.21 12.03 17.64
C SER A 313 -7.34 13.51 17.28
N GLN A 314 -6.45 14.06 16.45
CA GLN A 314 -6.51 15.46 16.01
C GLN A 314 -7.70 15.73 15.08
N LEU A 315 -8.18 14.72 14.33
CA LEU A 315 -9.33 14.86 13.43
C LEU A 315 -10.61 15.25 14.16
N ALA A 316 -10.69 14.97 15.46
CA ALA A 316 -11.79 15.41 16.31
C ALA A 316 -11.90 16.95 16.42
N TYR A 317 -10.87 17.70 16.05
CA TYR A 317 -10.86 19.16 16.04
C TYR A 317 -11.03 19.76 14.63
N LEU A 318 -11.17 18.91 13.61
CA LEU A 318 -11.35 19.36 12.23
C LEU A 318 -12.80 19.83 12.06
N HIS A 319 -12.98 21.13 11.88
CA HIS A 319 -14.25 21.79 11.64
C HIS A 319 -14.02 22.91 10.62
N PHE A 320 -14.96 23.12 9.70
CA PHE A 320 -14.91 24.18 8.69
C PHE A 320 -16.29 24.75 8.41
#